data_AF-A0A1N6HB60-F1
#
_entry.id   AF-A0A1N6HB60-F1
#
_cell.length_a   1.000
_cell.length_b   1.000
_cell.length_c   1.000
_cell.angle_alpha   90.00
_cell.angle_beta   90.00
_cell.angle_gamma   90.00
#
_symmetry.space_group_name_H-M   'P 1'
#
loop_
_entity.id
_entity.type
_entity.pdbx_description
1 polymer ?
#
loop_
_entity_poly.entity_id
_entity_poly.type
_entity_poly.pdbx_seq_one_letter_code
_entity_poly.pdbx_strand_id
1 'polypeptide(L)'
;MSTELLRGSCHCGTVKFEVRTAVVPAARCNCSLCRRKGALMTPPFAAGELKILSGEESLTLYQFNTRVAKHYFCQHCGIYPFHQTRKDAQLWRVNIGCLEGVDPYALEADLSDGASLSVVEDA
;
A
#
# COMPACT_ATOMS: atom_id res chain seq x y z
N MET A 1 4.60 -7.73 17.49
CA MET A 1 3.15 -7.58 17.22
C MET A 1 2.70 -8.81 16.45
N SER A 2 1.52 -9.35 16.75
CA SER A 2 1.03 -10.56 16.07
C SER A 2 0.64 -10.21 14.63
N THR A 3 1.05 -11.04 13.68
CA THR A 3 0.61 -10.93 12.27
C THR A 3 -0.54 -11.90 12.05
N GLU A 4 -1.52 -11.49 11.25
CA GLU A 4 -2.71 -12.29 10.95
C GLU A 4 -2.86 -12.45 9.44
N LEU A 5 -3.47 -13.55 9.00
CA LEU A 5 -3.83 -13.73 7.61
C LEU A 5 -5.11 -12.95 7.33
N LEU A 6 -5.02 -11.89 6.54
CA LEU A 6 -6.11 -10.99 6.21
C LEU A 6 -6.44 -11.09 4.72
N ARG A 7 -7.72 -10.96 4.39
CA ARG A 7 -8.19 -10.83 3.01
C ARG A 7 -8.43 -9.38 2.68
N GLY A 8 -8.26 -9.05 1.40
CA GLY A 8 -8.58 -7.73 0.91
C GLY A 8 -8.94 -7.71 -0.56
N SER A 9 -9.54 -6.61 -0.98
CA SER A 9 -9.90 -6.39 -2.37
C SER A 9 -9.90 -4.91 -2.74
N CYS A 10 -9.82 -4.62 -4.04
CA CYS A 10 -10.21 -3.30 -4.54
C CYS A 10 -11.74 -3.13 -4.46
N HIS A 11 -12.23 -1.89 -4.61
CA HIS A 11 -13.66 -1.60 -4.48
C HIS A 11 -14.56 -2.39 -5.43
N CYS A 12 -14.17 -2.57 -6.69
CA CYS A 12 -14.94 -3.35 -7.66
C CYS A 12 -14.79 -4.87 -7.48
N GLY A 13 -13.92 -5.33 -6.58
CA GLY A 13 -13.69 -6.75 -6.31
C GLY A 13 -12.90 -7.51 -7.38
N THR A 14 -12.45 -6.86 -8.48
CA THR A 14 -11.63 -7.52 -9.51
C THR A 14 -10.29 -8.00 -8.93
N VAL A 15 -9.59 -7.08 -8.24
CA VAL A 15 -8.34 -7.39 -7.54
C VAL A 15 -8.69 -7.92 -6.16
N LYS A 16 -8.32 -9.17 -5.89
CA LYS A 16 -8.44 -9.80 -4.57
C LYS A 16 -7.09 -10.32 -4.13
N PHE A 17 -6.79 -10.23 -2.84
CA PHE A 17 -5.51 -10.65 -2.29
C PHE A 17 -5.65 -11.17 -0.87
N GLU A 18 -4.67 -11.97 -0.45
CA GLU A 18 -4.42 -12.36 0.92
C GLU A 18 -3.08 -11.79 1.36
N VAL A 19 -3.00 -11.32 2.60
CA VAL A 19 -1.77 -10.80 3.18
C VAL A 19 -1.61 -11.25 4.62
N ARG A 20 -0.42 -11.73 5.00
CA ARG A 20 -0.07 -11.96 6.40
C ARG A 20 0.66 -10.75 6.95
N THR A 21 -0.02 -9.96 7.78
CA THR A 21 0.57 -8.74 8.35
C THR A 21 -0.14 -8.32 9.63
N ALA A 22 0.46 -7.37 10.34
CA ALA A 22 -0.24 -6.64 11.39
C ALA A 22 -0.94 -5.42 10.76
N VAL A 23 -1.95 -4.86 11.43
CA VAL A 23 -2.57 -3.60 11.00
C VAL A 23 -2.02 -2.37 11.73
N VAL A 24 -1.31 -2.59 12.84
CA VAL A 24 -0.64 -1.54 13.64
C VAL A 24 0.86 -1.82 13.78
N PRO A 25 1.73 -0.79 13.88
CA PRO A 25 1.41 0.63 13.73
C PRO A 25 0.97 0.98 12.30
N ALA A 26 -0.14 1.69 12.17
CA ALA A 26 -0.65 2.18 10.90
C ALA A 26 -0.04 3.55 10.61
N ALA A 27 0.32 3.83 9.36
CA ALA A 27 0.90 5.14 9.03
C ALA A 27 0.43 5.69 7.69
N ARG A 28 0.25 7.00 7.65
CA ARG A 28 0.15 7.80 6.42
C ARG A 28 1.53 8.37 6.07
N CYS A 29 1.68 8.82 4.83
CA CYS A 29 2.89 9.50 4.37
C CYS A 29 2.51 10.86 3.77
N ASN A 30 3.29 11.89 4.10
CA ASN A 30 3.03 13.27 3.67
C ASN A 30 3.68 13.65 2.31
N CYS A 31 4.37 12.72 1.63
CA CYS A 31 5.01 13.03 0.34
C CYS A 31 3.97 13.45 -0.71
N SER A 32 4.44 14.07 -1.79
CA SER A 32 3.58 14.65 -2.84
C SER A 32 2.57 13.65 -3.41
N LEU A 33 2.91 12.37 -3.56
CA LEU A 33 1.98 11.32 -3.99
C LEU A 33 1.07 10.86 -2.84
N CYS A 34 1.63 10.52 -1.69
CA CYS A 34 0.88 9.85 -0.61
C CYS A 34 -0.18 10.77 0.01
N ARG A 35 0.06 12.08 0.11
CA ARG A 35 -0.94 13.05 0.56
C ARG A 35 -2.17 13.11 -0.37
N ARG A 36 -2.01 12.78 -1.66
CA ARG A 36 -3.11 12.72 -2.63
C ARG A 36 -3.87 11.40 -2.55
N LYS A 37 -3.18 10.30 -2.22
CA LYS A 37 -3.82 9.00 -2.02
C LYS A 37 -4.63 8.94 -0.73
N GLY A 38 -4.17 9.60 0.33
CA GLY A 38 -4.83 9.61 1.64
C GLY A 38 -4.87 8.26 2.36
N ALA A 39 -4.27 7.21 1.79
CA ALA A 39 -4.35 5.85 2.28
C ALA A 39 -3.62 5.67 3.62
N LEU A 40 -4.29 4.99 4.56
CA LEU A 40 -3.68 4.49 5.78
C LEU A 40 -3.08 3.12 5.50
N MET A 41 -1.78 2.97 5.76
CA MET A 41 -1.03 1.79 5.33
C MET A 41 -0.60 0.94 6.52
N THR A 42 -0.62 -0.38 6.37
CA THR A 42 -0.07 -1.36 7.34
C THR A 42 1.41 -1.08 7.64
N PRO A 43 1.99 -1.67 8.71
CA PRO A 43 3.44 -1.84 8.79
C PRO A 43 4.02 -2.50 7.53
N PRO A 44 5.32 -2.28 7.24
CA PRO A 44 6.03 -3.01 6.20
C PRO A 44 6.08 -4.52 6.48
N PHE A 45 5.94 -5.32 5.43
CA PHE A 45 6.06 -6.78 5.47
C PHE A 45 6.84 -7.28 4.24
N ALA A 46 7.35 -8.52 4.28
CA ALA A 46 8.11 -9.13 3.19
C ALA A 46 7.22 -9.52 2.01
N ALA A 47 7.74 -9.46 0.78
CA ALA A 47 6.97 -9.76 -0.44
C ALA A 47 6.21 -11.10 -0.41
N GLY A 48 6.82 -12.14 0.18
CA GLY A 48 6.21 -13.49 0.30
C GLY A 48 4.95 -13.55 1.16
N GLU A 49 4.66 -12.51 1.95
CA GLU A 49 3.46 -12.45 2.78
C GLU A 49 2.23 -11.95 2.03
N LEU A 50 2.36 -11.42 0.81
CA LEU A 50 1.25 -10.97 -0.04
C LEU A 50 1.04 -11.93 -1.21
N LYS A 51 -0.19 -12.40 -1.37
CA LYS A 51 -0.61 -13.26 -2.48
C LYS A 51 -1.81 -12.63 -3.19
N ILE A 52 -1.65 -12.35 -4.48
CA ILE A 52 -2.77 -11.94 -5.34
C ILE A 52 -3.58 -13.20 -5.69
N LEU A 53 -4.88 -13.15 -5.44
CA LEU A 53 -5.81 -14.25 -5.69
C LEU A 53 -6.52 -14.11 -7.05
N SER A 54 -6.79 -12.88 -7.49
CA SER A 54 -7.39 -12.57 -8.79
C SER A 54 -7.09 -11.14 -9.22
N GLY A 55 -7.19 -10.86 -10.52
CA GLY A 55 -7.14 -9.51 -11.07
C GLY A 55 -5.74 -8.91 -11.17
N GLU A 56 -4.69 -9.73 -11.23
CA GLU A 56 -3.31 -9.25 -11.38
C GLU A 56 -3.12 -8.45 -12.68
N GLU A 57 -3.73 -8.91 -13.77
CA GLU A 57 -3.77 -8.23 -15.06
C GLU A 57 -4.57 -6.91 -15.03
N SER A 58 -5.35 -6.70 -13.97
CA SER A 58 -6.12 -5.49 -13.74
C SER A 58 -5.40 -4.47 -12.84
N LEU A 59 -4.16 -4.76 -12.43
CA LEU A 59 -3.30 -3.82 -11.71
C LEU A 59 -2.47 -2.97 -12.67
N THR A 60 -2.56 -1.65 -12.50
CA THR A 60 -1.67 -0.69 -13.15
C THR A 60 -0.54 -0.31 -12.22
N LEU A 61 0.69 -0.37 -12.72
CA LEU A 61 1.89 0.07 -12.03
C LEU A 61 2.14 1.57 -12.28
N TYR A 62 2.28 2.33 -11.20
CA TYR A 62 2.76 3.71 -11.21
C TYR A 62 4.10 3.83 -10.47
N GLN A 63 5.09 4.39 -11.17
CA GLN A 63 6.42 4.70 -10.64
C GLN A 63 6.76 6.15 -11.00
N PHE A 64 7.45 6.84 -10.09
CA PHE A 64 7.90 8.22 -10.29
C PHE A 64 9.23 8.45 -9.56
N ASN A 65 9.84 9.62 -9.76
CA ASN A 65 11.09 10.01 -9.09
C ASN A 65 12.20 8.94 -9.31
N THR A 66 12.75 8.34 -8.25
CA THR A 66 13.78 7.30 -8.33
C THR A 66 13.32 5.98 -8.96
N ARG A 67 12.01 5.83 -9.24
CA ARG A 67 11.37 4.60 -9.75
C ARG A 67 11.59 3.36 -8.88
N VAL A 68 12.03 3.52 -7.63
CA VAL A 68 12.22 2.40 -6.69
C VAL A 68 10.87 1.89 -6.16
N ALA A 69 10.02 2.79 -5.66
CA ALA A 69 8.69 2.41 -5.18
C ALA A 69 7.79 2.02 -6.36
N LYS A 70 7.08 0.89 -6.21
CA LYS A 70 6.11 0.40 -7.19
C LYS A 70 4.71 0.48 -6.60
N HIS A 71 3.93 1.45 -7.04
CA HIS A 71 2.57 1.64 -6.57
C HIS A 71 1.57 0.98 -7.52
N TYR A 72 0.74 0.09 -7.02
CA TYR A 72 -0.26 -0.60 -7.84
C TYR A 72 -1.66 -0.06 -7.57
N PHE A 73 -2.46 0.16 -8.60
CA PHE A 73 -3.88 0.51 -8.46
C PHE A 73 -4.74 -0.29 -9.44
N CYS A 74 -5.99 -0.54 -9.09
CA CYS A 74 -6.93 -1.22 -9.98
C CYS A 74 -7.33 -0.29 -11.14
N GLN A 75 -7.13 -0.74 -12.37
CA GLN A 75 -7.47 0.06 -13.56
C GLN A 75 -8.98 0.31 -13.72
N HIS A 76 -9.82 -0.52 -13.10
CA HIS A 76 -11.29 -0.42 -13.23
C HIS A 76 -11.90 0.56 -12.23
N CYS A 77 -11.39 0.63 -10.99
CA CYS A 77 -11.99 1.44 -9.93
C CYS A 77 -11.02 2.43 -9.26
N GLY A 78 -9.78 2.52 -9.72
CA GLY A 78 -8.77 3.46 -9.21
C GLY A 78 -8.22 3.16 -7.81
N ILE A 79 -8.73 2.14 -7.12
CA ILE A 79 -8.30 1.81 -5.75
C ILE A 79 -6.84 1.36 -5.73
N TYR A 80 -6.10 1.88 -4.76
CA TYR A 80 -4.71 1.59 -4.47
C TYR A 80 -4.61 0.53 -3.35
N PRO A 81 -4.48 -0.77 -3.67
CA PRO A 81 -4.47 -1.83 -2.65
C PRO A 81 -3.13 -1.97 -1.94
N PHE A 82 -2.00 -1.83 -2.64
CA PHE A 82 -0.67 -2.05 -2.07
C PHE A 82 0.46 -1.39 -2.88
N HIS A 83 1.66 -1.37 -2.29
CA HIS A 83 2.88 -0.98 -2.99
C HIS A 83 4.12 -1.66 -2.43
N GLN A 84 5.15 -1.76 -3.26
CA GLN A 84 6.54 -1.97 -2.86
C GLN A 84 7.14 -0.64 -2.42
N THR A 85 7.81 -0.60 -1.26
CA THR A 85 8.24 0.66 -0.65
C THR A 85 9.48 1.26 -1.32
N ARG A 86 9.69 2.57 -1.13
CA ARG A 86 10.92 3.26 -1.57
C ARG A 86 12.12 2.96 -0.67
N LYS A 87 11.90 2.87 0.65
CA LYS A 87 12.98 2.77 1.66
C LYS A 87 13.66 1.40 1.61
N ASP A 88 12.88 0.36 1.31
CA ASP A 88 13.36 -1.00 1.13
C ASP A 88 12.54 -1.67 0.03
N ALA A 89 13.20 -2.03 -1.07
CA ALA A 89 12.58 -2.69 -2.21
C ALA A 89 12.14 -4.14 -1.90
N GLN A 90 12.53 -4.73 -0.77
CA GLN A 90 12.04 -6.04 -0.35
C GLN A 90 10.73 -5.96 0.44
N LEU A 91 10.35 -4.75 0.86
CA LEU A 91 9.19 -4.53 1.72
C LEU A 91 8.00 -3.98 0.94
N TRP A 92 6.83 -4.41 1.38
CA TRP A 92 5.53 -4.06 0.85
C TRP A 92 4.62 -3.54 1.96
N ARG A 93 3.58 -2.80 1.56
CA ARG A 93 2.53 -2.33 2.47
C ARG A 93 1.18 -2.38 1.78
N VAL A 94 0.14 -2.72 2.53
CA VAL A 94 -1.25 -2.76 2.08
C VAL A 94 -2.01 -1.55 2.62
N ASN A 95 -2.93 -1.03 1.81
CA ASN A 95 -3.91 -0.03 2.22
C ASN A 95 -4.96 -0.70 3.11
N ILE A 96 -5.04 -0.27 4.37
CA ILE A 96 -5.93 -0.89 5.36
C ILE A 96 -7.40 -0.79 4.94
N GLY A 97 -7.79 0.27 4.21
CA GLY A 97 -9.16 0.39 3.68
C GLY A 97 -9.54 -0.65 2.63
N CYS A 98 -8.59 -1.47 2.17
CA CYS A 98 -8.86 -2.61 1.28
C CYS A 98 -9.01 -3.94 2.04
N LEU A 99 -8.75 -3.98 3.36
CA LEU A 99 -8.80 -5.19 4.17
C LEU A 99 -10.22 -5.45 4.68
N GLU A 100 -10.67 -6.70 4.56
CA GLU A 100 -11.97 -7.13 5.06
C GLU A 100 -12.00 -7.08 6.60
N GLY A 101 -13.07 -6.50 7.16
CA GLY A 101 -13.29 -6.48 8.61
C GLY A 101 -12.39 -5.53 9.41
N VAL A 102 -11.59 -4.69 8.75
CA VAL A 102 -10.75 -3.69 9.42
C VAL A 102 -11.28 -2.29 9.13
N ASP A 103 -11.67 -1.56 10.18
CA ASP A 103 -12.04 -0.15 10.06
C ASP A 103 -10.78 0.74 10.14
N PRO A 104 -10.33 1.37 9.04
CA PRO A 104 -9.15 2.25 9.06
C PRO A 104 -9.37 3.54 9.86
N TYR A 105 -10.62 3.94 10.15
CA TYR A 105 -10.93 5.14 10.92
C TYR A 105 -10.91 4.91 12.44
N ALA A 106 -10.96 3.64 12.86
CA ALA A 106 -10.80 3.25 14.27
C ALA A 106 -9.33 3.15 14.72
N LEU A 107 -8.37 3.30 13.78
CA LEU A 107 -6.94 3.17 14.05
C LEU A 107 -6.26 4.53 14.19
N GLU A 108 -5.39 4.65 15.19
CA GLU A 108 -4.42 5.74 15.27
C GLU A 108 -3.45 5.68 14.09
N ALA A 109 -3.09 6.85 13.57
CA ALA A 109 -2.29 6.97 12.35
C ALA A 109 -1.03 7.79 12.58
N ASP A 110 0.12 7.11 12.52
CA ASP A 110 1.41 7.79 12.50
C ASP A 110 1.61 8.54 11.18
N LEU A 111 2.45 9.58 11.22
CA LEU A 111 2.86 10.31 10.03
C LEU A 111 4.32 10.00 9.68
N SER A 112 4.52 9.31 8.56
CA SER A 112 5.82 9.21 7.93
C SER A 112 6.16 10.49 7.18
N ASP A 113 7.29 11.12 7.52
CA ASP A 113 7.82 12.26 6.78
C ASP A 113 8.49 11.80 5.48
N GLY A 114 7.68 11.59 4.45
CA GLY A 114 8.13 11.30 3.10
C GLY A 114 8.44 12.55 2.27
N ALA A 115 8.05 13.73 2.73
CA ALA A 115 8.31 15.00 2.05
C ALA A 115 9.79 15.40 2.13
N SER A 116 10.52 14.96 3.15
CA SER A 116 11.97 15.18 3.30
C SER A 116 12.84 14.16 2.55
N LEU A 117 12.26 13.17 1.88
CA LEU A 117 13.03 12.19 1.13
C LEU A 117 13.62 12.80 -0.14
N SER A 118 14.84 12.39 -0.50
CA SER A 118 15.53 12.86 -1.70
C SER A 118 14.68 12.70 -2.97
N VAL A 119 14.62 13.78 -3.75
CA VAL A 119 14.01 13.85 -5.07
C VAL A 119 15.12 13.92 -6.12
N VAL A 120 14.92 13.20 -7.22
CA VAL A 120 15.68 13.38 -8.44
C VAL A 120 15.14 14.66 -9.06
N GLU A 121 15.97 15.70 -9.10
CA GLU A 121 15.69 16.91 -9.88
C GLU A 121 15.72 16.56 -11.37
N ASP A 122 14.89 17.23 -12.16
CA ASP A 122 14.48 16.85 -13.52
C ASP A 122 15.60 16.24 -14.39
N ALA A 123 15.27 15.11 -15.03
CA ALA A 123 15.99 14.54 -16.16
C ALA A 123 15.37 15.01 -17.48
#